data_AF-A0A3R7KSJ0-F1
#
_entry.id   AF-A0A3R7KSJ0-F1
#
_cell.length_a   1.000
_cell.length_b   1.000
_cell.length_c   1.000
_cell.angle_alpha   90.00
_cell.angle_beta   90.00
_cell.angle_gamma   90.00
#
_symmetry.space_group_name_H-M   'P 1'
#
loop_
_entity.id
_entity.type
_entity.pdbx_description
1 polymer ?
#
loop_
_entity_poly.entity_id
_entity_poly.type
_entity_poly.pdbx_seq_one_letter_code
_entity_poly.pdbx_strand_id
1 'polypeptide(L)'
;MTSMHGAAKLPEGVLSEGGGIVTGPPLLPLREGEGVHPQRRRGVTPYEEAQLEAAVRIRRIRELVMQLDGMHPEADLASRVKLSQQIRKDERQAKVEMQSARRLALSEGRMPDFEVLLHHFNTMLDLVQEHYDGRLPVARPSGVTSARAPLASADCKHAVNQGAFLSTYSGNIAPGPGNAYNIHDDVEFLQFFNGTQKNDTAIDESLDRIYGGVQRLNENATHITSELRTQEQMLDETEQKVGDIHGNLGKLNVRLKNILKTMDRPMIIVYLLCCLILLAIIVVIYFMVKR
;
A
#
# COMPACT_ATOMS: atom_id res chain seq x y z
N MET A 1 60.87 -2.74 1.42
CA MET A 1 60.40 -1.35 1.63
C MET A 1 58.93 -1.45 2.06
N THR A 2 58.67 -1.57 3.38
CA THR A 2 58.16 -0.49 4.28
C THR A 2 56.86 0.11 3.73
N SER A 3 55.67 0.02 4.35
CA SER A 3 55.24 0.19 5.75
C SER A 3 53.79 -0.37 5.86
N MET A 4 53.33 -1.17 6.82
CA MET A 4 53.16 -0.99 8.28
C MET A 4 52.18 0.12 8.71
N HIS A 5 51.19 -0.30 9.51
CA HIS A 5 50.33 0.42 10.49
C HIS A 5 49.06 1.14 9.95
N GLY A 6 47.90 1.12 10.62
CA GLY A 6 47.65 0.78 12.02
C GLY A 6 46.19 0.48 12.35
N ALA A 7 46.03 -0.32 13.40
CA ALA A 7 44.78 -0.68 14.05
C ALA A 7 44.32 0.44 15.01
N ALA A 8 43.05 0.83 14.93
CA ALA A 8 42.43 1.73 15.90
C ALA A 8 41.82 0.90 17.04
N LYS A 9 42.47 1.02 18.20
CA LYS A 9 42.07 0.54 19.51
C LYS A 9 41.28 1.68 20.18
N LEU A 10 40.05 1.41 20.65
CA LEU A 10 39.29 2.32 21.49
C LEU A 10 38.80 1.60 22.75
N PRO A 11 38.62 2.33 23.87
CA PRO A 11 39.01 1.86 25.19
C PRO A 11 37.86 1.27 26.03
N GLU A 12 38.24 0.29 26.85
CA GLU A 12 37.54 -0.10 28.08
C GLU A 12 37.82 0.90 29.21
N GLY A 13 36.82 1.06 30.09
CA GLY A 13 36.84 1.86 31.31
C GLY A 13 35.53 2.67 31.39
N VAL A 14 34.74 2.69 32.45
CA VAL A 14 35.08 2.67 33.87
C VAL A 14 33.82 2.29 34.67
N LEU A 15 34.03 1.49 35.71
CA LEU A 15 33.11 1.22 36.84
C LEU A 15 32.70 2.52 37.55
N SER A 16 31.41 2.70 37.83
CA SER A 16 30.96 3.59 38.90
C SER A 16 29.92 2.89 39.77
N GLU A 17 30.37 2.41 40.92
CA GLU A 17 29.54 2.19 42.10
C GLU A 17 29.07 3.53 42.69
N GLY A 18 27.88 3.51 43.28
CA GLY A 18 27.23 4.60 44.03
C GLY A 18 25.72 4.39 43.92
N GLY A 19 24.96 3.99 44.93
CA GLY A 19 25.11 4.26 46.36
C GLY A 19 23.96 5.18 46.79
N GLY A 20 22.80 4.59 47.10
CA GLY A 20 21.75 5.16 47.97
C GLY A 20 20.90 6.32 47.43
N ILE A 21 19.58 6.12 47.35
CA ILE A 21 18.59 6.68 48.28
C ILE A 21 17.23 6.07 47.94
N VAL A 22 16.62 5.53 48.99
CA VAL A 22 15.25 5.03 49.05
C VAL A 22 14.29 6.22 48.97
N THR A 23 13.51 6.31 47.91
CA THR A 23 12.27 7.10 47.86
C THR A 23 11.19 6.22 47.27
N GLY A 24 10.45 5.56 48.16
CA GLY A 24 9.26 4.80 47.81
C GLY A 24 8.17 5.72 47.23
N PRO A 25 7.35 5.21 46.30
CA PRO A 25 6.22 5.96 45.78
C PRO A 25 5.20 6.23 46.90
N PRO A 26 4.60 7.43 46.93
CA PRO A 26 3.62 7.79 47.95
C PRO A 26 2.39 6.88 47.85
N LEU A 27 2.12 6.16 48.94
CA LEU A 27 0.91 5.39 49.17
C LEU A 27 -0.31 6.33 49.08
N LEU A 28 -1.09 6.16 48.02
CA LEU A 28 -2.42 6.73 47.90
C LEU A 28 -3.36 6.03 48.89
N PRO A 29 -4.25 6.76 49.60
CA PRO A 29 -5.22 6.16 50.50
C PRO A 29 -6.21 5.30 49.70
N LEU A 30 -6.13 3.98 49.89
CA LEU A 30 -7.19 3.06 49.51
C LEU A 30 -8.40 3.36 50.39
N ARG A 31 -9.32 4.16 49.83
CA ARG A 31 -10.67 4.33 50.35
C ARG A 31 -11.43 3.02 50.10
N GLU A 32 -11.38 2.13 51.09
CA GLU A 32 -12.27 0.98 51.21
C GLU A 32 -13.70 1.49 51.38
N GLY A 33 -14.39 1.66 50.24
CA GLY A 33 -15.83 1.84 50.16
C GLY A 33 -16.44 0.51 49.76
N GLU A 34 -16.91 -0.23 50.76
CA GLU A 34 -17.79 -1.39 50.64
C GLU A 34 -18.90 -1.17 49.61
N GLY A 35 -19.01 -2.13 48.68
CA GLY A 35 -20.06 -2.20 47.69
C GLY A 35 -19.89 -3.41 46.79
N VAL A 36 -19.51 -4.56 47.38
CA VAL A 36 -19.43 -5.85 46.68
C VAL A 36 -20.86 -6.31 46.38
N HIS A 37 -21.45 -5.74 45.34
CA HIS A 37 -22.55 -6.40 44.65
C HIS A 37 -21.99 -7.63 43.93
N PRO A 38 -22.63 -8.80 44.07
CA PRO A 38 -22.16 -10.00 43.40
C PRO A 38 -22.15 -9.75 41.90
N GLN A 39 -20.96 -9.92 41.31
CA GLN A 39 -20.73 -9.93 39.87
C GLN A 39 -21.68 -10.94 39.22
N ARG A 40 -22.88 -10.47 38.85
CA ARG A 40 -23.65 -11.03 37.76
C ARG A 40 -22.66 -11.11 36.61
N ARG A 41 -22.47 -12.31 36.07
CA ARG A 41 -21.85 -12.54 34.76
C ARG A 41 -22.55 -11.57 33.79
N ARG A 42 -21.97 -10.39 33.60
CA ARG A 42 -22.50 -9.36 32.71
C ARG A 42 -22.38 -9.99 31.33
N GLY A 43 -23.52 -10.31 30.73
CA GLY A 43 -23.54 -10.68 29.33
C GLY A 43 -22.82 -9.59 28.56
N VAL A 44 -21.93 -10.00 27.66
CA VAL A 44 -21.21 -9.09 26.76
C VAL A 44 -22.25 -8.24 26.06
N THR A 45 -22.12 -6.92 26.18
CA THR A 45 -23.03 -6.01 25.48
C THR A 45 -22.81 -6.12 23.97
N PRO A 46 -23.84 -5.90 23.13
CA PRO A 46 -23.68 -5.93 21.68
C PRO A 46 -22.56 -4.99 21.20
N TYR A 47 -22.41 -3.82 21.81
CA TYR A 47 -21.29 -2.93 21.55
C TYR A 47 -19.92 -3.55 21.90
N GLU A 48 -19.78 -4.20 23.05
CA GLU A 48 -18.52 -4.86 23.44
C GLU A 48 -18.13 -5.99 22.48
N GLU A 49 -19.12 -6.73 21.96
CA GLU A 49 -18.88 -7.76 20.94
C GLU A 49 -18.38 -7.12 19.63
N ALA A 50 -19.04 -6.08 19.14
CA ALA A 50 -18.60 -5.35 17.93
C ALA A 50 -17.23 -4.66 18.11
N GLN A 51 -16.96 -4.12 19.30
CA GLN A 51 -15.66 -3.55 19.66
C GLN A 51 -14.56 -4.62 19.63
N LEU A 52 -14.84 -5.81 20.17
CA LEU A 52 -13.90 -6.92 20.17
C LEU A 52 -13.61 -7.39 18.74
N GLU A 53 -14.63 -7.52 17.89
CA GLU A 53 -14.47 -7.88 16.47
C GLU A 53 -13.55 -6.89 15.75
N ALA A 54 -13.85 -5.59 15.86
CA ALA A 54 -13.05 -4.53 15.25
C ALA A 54 -11.60 -4.54 15.78
N ALA A 55 -11.41 -4.70 17.09
CA ALA A 55 -10.09 -4.77 17.70
C ALA A 55 -9.28 -5.99 17.22
N VAL A 56 -9.93 -7.16 17.05
CA VAL A 56 -9.30 -8.37 16.50
C VAL A 56 -8.87 -8.12 15.05
N ARG A 57 -9.67 -7.43 14.22
CA ARG A 57 -9.26 -7.06 12.87
C ARG A 57 -8.08 -6.11 12.85
N ILE A 58 -8.10 -5.06 13.67
CA ILE A 58 -7.00 -4.07 13.79
C ILE A 58 -5.70 -4.79 14.16
N ARG A 59 -5.76 -5.68 15.15
CA ARG A 59 -4.61 -6.48 15.57
C ARG A 59 -4.09 -7.35 14.43
N ARG A 60 -4.98 -8.03 13.70
CA ARG A 60 -4.62 -8.87 12.55
C ARG A 60 -3.93 -8.06 11.45
N ILE A 61 -4.44 -6.86 11.14
CA ILE A 61 -3.81 -5.97 10.16
C ILE A 61 -2.39 -5.63 10.60
N ARG A 62 -2.18 -5.23 11.86
CA ARG A 62 -0.85 -4.94 12.41
C ARG A 62 0.09 -6.15 12.32
N GLU A 63 -0.38 -7.35 12.64
CA GLU A 63 0.40 -8.59 12.49
C GLU A 63 0.81 -8.86 11.04
N LEU A 64 -0.08 -8.63 10.07
CA LEU A 64 0.23 -8.77 8.65
C LEU A 64 1.22 -7.70 8.16
N VAL A 65 1.12 -6.46 8.64
CA VAL A 65 2.08 -5.39 8.32
C VAL A 65 3.45 -5.74 8.86
N MET A 66 3.56 -6.15 10.12
CA MET A 66 4.83 -6.60 10.71
C MET A 66 5.41 -7.81 9.97
N GLN A 67 4.58 -8.76 9.52
CA GLN A 67 5.04 -9.87 8.69
C GLN A 67 5.61 -9.38 7.37
N LEU A 68 4.95 -8.40 6.72
CA LEU A 68 5.43 -7.83 5.47
C LEU A 68 6.77 -7.10 5.66
N ASP A 69 6.92 -6.32 6.74
CA ASP A 69 8.16 -5.61 7.06
C ASP A 69 9.31 -6.56 7.40
N GLY A 70 9.00 -7.70 8.02
CA GLY A 70 9.98 -8.74 8.32
C GLY A 70 10.44 -9.54 7.10
N MET A 71 9.76 -9.43 5.94
CA MET A 71 10.17 -10.15 4.74
C MET A 71 11.35 -9.46 4.05
N HIS A 72 12.38 -10.24 3.72
CA HIS A 72 13.54 -9.75 2.99
C HIS A 72 13.12 -9.20 1.61
N PRO A 73 13.76 -8.15 1.08
CA PRO A 73 13.43 -7.57 -0.24
C PRO A 73 13.51 -8.58 -1.41
N GLU A 74 14.39 -9.58 -1.30
CA GLU A 74 14.54 -10.70 -2.26
C GLU A 74 13.53 -11.85 -2.05
N ALA A 75 12.66 -11.75 -1.04
CA ALA A 75 11.61 -12.75 -0.83
C ALA A 75 10.60 -12.74 -1.99
N ASP A 76 9.95 -13.89 -2.18
CA ASP A 76 8.96 -14.12 -3.23
C ASP A 76 7.93 -12.98 -3.33
N LEU A 77 7.95 -12.30 -4.48
CA LEU A 77 7.06 -11.18 -4.81
C LEU A 77 5.58 -11.60 -4.69
N ALA A 78 5.25 -12.85 -5.03
CA ALA A 78 3.88 -13.34 -4.95
C ALA A 78 3.37 -13.37 -3.50
N SER A 79 4.23 -13.77 -2.56
CA SER A 79 3.92 -13.75 -1.12
C SER A 79 3.70 -12.32 -0.59
N ARG A 80 4.50 -11.33 -1.02
CA ARG A 80 4.30 -9.91 -0.68
C ARG A 80 2.96 -9.38 -1.20
N VAL A 81 2.64 -9.67 -2.45
CA VAL A 81 1.37 -9.27 -3.07
C VAL A 81 0.18 -9.89 -2.34
N LYS A 82 0.27 -11.17 -1.96
CA LYS A 82 -0.78 -11.87 -1.21
C LYS A 82 -1.01 -11.24 0.17
N LEU A 83 0.05 -10.91 0.92
CA LEU A 83 -0.07 -10.21 2.21
C LEU A 83 -0.68 -8.81 2.04
N SER A 84 -0.24 -8.05 1.03
CA SER A 84 -0.81 -6.72 0.73
C SER A 84 -2.31 -6.80 0.39
N GLN A 85 -2.72 -7.78 -0.42
CA GLN A 85 -4.13 -8.00 -0.74
C GLN A 85 -4.95 -8.38 0.50
N GLN A 86 -4.39 -9.21 1.38
CA GLN A 86 -5.03 -9.60 2.62
C GLN A 86 -5.23 -8.40 3.55
N ILE A 87 -4.23 -7.52 3.66
CA ILE A 87 -4.32 -6.28 4.45
C ILE A 87 -5.45 -5.38 3.94
N ARG A 88 -5.53 -5.13 2.62
CA ARG A 88 -6.63 -4.35 2.02
C ARG A 88 -8.01 -4.98 2.26
N LYS A 89 -8.08 -6.31 2.32
CA LYS A 89 -9.33 -7.02 2.60
C LYS A 89 -9.74 -6.82 4.06
N ASP A 90 -8.81 -7.04 4.99
CA ASP A 90 -9.07 -6.88 6.43
C ASP A 90 -9.33 -5.40 6.80
N GLU A 91 -8.67 -4.45 6.13
CA GLU A 91 -8.93 -3.01 6.29
C GLU A 91 -10.36 -2.63 5.91
N ARG A 92 -10.85 -3.09 4.75
CA ARG A 92 -12.25 -2.85 4.32
C ARG A 92 -13.24 -3.46 5.31
N GLN A 93 -12.94 -4.65 5.81
CA GLN A 93 -13.79 -5.32 6.79
C GLN A 93 -13.80 -4.58 8.13
N ALA A 94 -12.63 -4.14 8.61
CA ALA A 94 -12.50 -3.34 9.83
C ALA A 94 -13.28 -2.02 9.72
N LYS A 95 -13.33 -1.36 8.55
CA LYS A 95 -14.16 -0.17 8.34
C LYS A 95 -15.65 -0.44 8.51
N VAL A 96 -16.13 -1.58 8.01
CA VAL A 96 -17.54 -1.99 8.18
C VAL A 96 -17.86 -2.27 9.65
N GLU A 97 -16.98 -2.99 10.34
CA GLU A 97 -17.12 -3.30 11.77
C GLU A 97 -17.01 -2.03 12.64
N MET A 98 -16.19 -1.05 12.26
CA MET A 98 -16.14 0.26 12.92
C MET A 98 -17.45 1.05 12.75
N GLN A 99 -18.11 0.94 11.59
CA GLN A 99 -19.40 1.59 11.38
C GLN A 99 -20.52 0.93 12.20
N SER A 100 -20.52 -0.40 12.33
CA SER A 100 -21.48 -1.09 13.20
C SER A 100 -21.23 -0.76 14.68
N ALA A 101 -19.98 -0.80 15.13
CA ALA A 101 -19.58 -0.41 16.47
C ALA A 101 -20.00 1.03 16.80
N ARG A 102 -19.87 1.97 15.85
CA ARG A 102 -20.33 3.37 16.02
C ARG A 102 -21.83 3.45 16.27
N ARG A 103 -22.64 2.71 15.49
CA ARG A 103 -24.10 2.71 15.64
C ARG A 103 -24.51 2.16 17.00
N LEU A 104 -23.85 1.08 17.44
CA LEU A 104 -24.10 0.46 18.74
C LEU A 104 -23.66 1.36 19.91
N ALA A 105 -22.50 2.03 19.78
CA ALA A 105 -22.01 3.00 20.76
C ALA A 105 -23.00 4.15 20.97
N LEU A 106 -23.61 4.65 19.89
CA LEU A 106 -24.64 5.69 19.95
C LEU A 106 -25.90 5.18 20.67
N SER A 107 -26.37 3.97 20.35
CA SER A 107 -27.57 3.41 21.00
C SER A 107 -27.37 3.08 22.48
N GLU A 108 -26.15 2.73 22.89
CA GLU A 108 -25.81 2.35 24.26
C GLU A 108 -25.23 3.52 25.10
N GLY A 109 -25.03 4.70 24.50
CA GLY A 109 -24.44 5.86 25.18
C GLY A 109 -22.95 5.72 25.51
N ARG A 110 -22.21 4.87 24.77
CA ARG A 110 -20.79 4.54 24.98
C ARG A 110 -19.86 5.19 23.94
N MET A 111 -20.23 6.36 23.44
CA MET A 111 -19.40 7.14 22.51
C MET A 111 -17.95 7.38 22.96
N PRO A 112 -17.62 7.67 24.24
CA PRO A 112 -16.22 7.89 24.63
C PRO A 112 -15.35 6.63 24.43
N ASP A 113 -15.89 5.44 24.67
CA ASP A 113 -15.16 4.19 24.43
C ASP A 113 -14.89 3.97 22.93
N PHE A 114 -15.85 4.39 22.09
CA PHE A 114 -15.72 4.29 20.64
C PHE A 114 -14.67 5.25 20.10
N GLU A 115 -14.54 6.45 20.66
CA GLU A 115 -13.51 7.42 20.27
C GLU A 115 -12.10 6.87 20.49
N VAL A 116 -11.87 6.15 21.59
CA VAL A 116 -10.59 5.47 21.85
C VAL A 116 -10.32 4.39 20.80
N LEU A 117 -11.33 3.57 20.46
CA LEU A 117 -11.21 2.55 19.42
C LEU A 117 -10.94 3.19 18.04
N LEU A 118 -11.63 4.28 17.72
CA LEU A 118 -11.46 5.03 16.48
C LEU A 118 -10.05 5.64 16.37
N HIS A 119 -9.53 6.18 17.47
CA HIS A 119 -8.16 6.67 17.52
C HIS A 119 -7.15 5.57 17.20
N HIS A 120 -7.26 4.40 17.83
CA HIS A 120 -6.41 3.25 17.53
C HIS A 120 -6.54 2.76 16.08
N PHE A 121 -7.75 2.79 15.53
CA PHE A 121 -8.00 2.45 14.13
C PHE A 121 -7.30 3.42 13.18
N ASN A 122 -7.40 4.73 13.43
CA ASN A 122 -6.74 5.76 12.62
C ASN A 122 -5.21 5.66 12.71
N THR A 123 -4.65 5.51 13.91
CA THR A 123 -3.19 5.27 14.06
C THR A 123 -2.73 4.04 13.27
N MET A 124 -3.54 2.99 13.21
CA MET A 124 -3.23 1.82 12.40
C MET A 124 -3.31 2.12 10.89
N LEU A 125 -4.30 2.88 10.44
CA LEU A 125 -4.39 3.30 9.05
C LEU A 125 -3.21 4.17 8.63
N ASP A 126 -2.75 5.08 9.49
CA ASP A 126 -1.59 5.93 9.22
C ASP A 126 -0.33 5.08 9.03
N LEU A 127 -0.12 4.06 9.89
CA LEU A 127 0.98 3.10 9.74
C LEU A 127 0.88 2.31 8.43
N VAL A 128 -0.32 1.85 8.07
CA VAL A 128 -0.53 1.19 6.77
C VAL A 128 -0.27 2.17 5.63
N GLN A 129 -0.69 3.42 5.75
CA GLN A 129 -0.52 4.39 4.67
C GLN A 129 0.96 4.73 4.45
N GLU A 130 1.72 5.00 5.52
CA GLU A 130 3.15 5.31 5.47
C GLU A 130 3.94 4.18 4.78
N HIS A 131 3.61 2.93 5.06
CA HIS A 131 4.31 1.78 4.48
C HIS A 131 3.89 1.47 3.02
N TYR A 132 2.67 1.84 2.62
CA TYR A 132 2.10 1.42 1.33
C TYR A 132 2.10 2.51 0.26
N ASP A 133 1.91 3.78 0.62
CA ASP A 133 1.87 4.90 -0.33
C ASP A 133 3.27 5.36 -0.78
N GLY A 134 4.33 4.91 -0.09
CA GLY A 134 5.70 5.27 -0.43
C GLY A 134 6.34 4.46 -1.58
N ARG A 135 5.96 3.19 -1.78
CA ARG A 135 6.77 2.30 -2.66
C ARG A 135 6.23 0.90 -2.96
N LEU A 136 4.93 0.68 -3.14
CA LEU A 136 4.52 -0.60 -3.70
C LEU A 136 4.95 -0.69 -5.19
N PRO A 137 5.84 -1.64 -5.58
CA PRO A 137 6.03 -1.95 -6.98
C PRO A 137 4.71 -2.54 -7.44
N VAL A 138 3.91 -1.75 -8.16
CA VAL A 138 2.84 -2.30 -8.99
C VAL A 138 3.55 -3.27 -9.91
N ALA A 139 3.47 -4.56 -9.59
CA ALA A 139 3.85 -5.62 -10.49
C ALA A 139 3.04 -5.37 -11.76
N ARG A 140 3.69 -4.83 -12.81
CA ARG A 140 3.13 -4.78 -14.17
C ARG A 140 2.77 -6.22 -14.52
N PRO A 141 1.48 -6.59 -14.58
CA PRO A 141 1.11 -7.90 -15.05
C PRO A 141 1.24 -7.86 -16.57
N SER A 142 2.18 -8.62 -17.11
CA SER A 142 2.05 -9.11 -18.48
C SER A 142 0.73 -9.86 -18.60
N GLY A 143 -0.13 -9.39 -19.50
CA GLY A 143 -1.07 -10.23 -20.23
C GLY A 143 -2.47 -10.41 -19.63
N VAL A 144 -3.45 -10.17 -20.51
CA VAL A 144 -4.83 -10.69 -20.53
C VAL A 144 -5.89 -9.89 -19.77
N THR A 145 -6.49 -8.96 -20.53
CA THR A 145 -7.93 -8.67 -20.64
C THR A 145 -8.88 -9.16 -19.54
N SER A 146 -9.49 -8.21 -18.83
CA SER A 146 -10.93 -8.26 -18.64
C SER A 146 -11.50 -6.88 -18.34
N ALA A 147 -12.65 -6.62 -18.97
CA ALA A 147 -13.36 -5.37 -19.00
C ALA A 147 -13.99 -4.98 -17.65
N ARG A 148 -14.00 -3.67 -17.40
CA ARG A 148 -15.13 -2.87 -16.90
C ARG A 148 -15.91 -3.38 -15.66
N ALA A 149 -15.75 -2.65 -14.55
CA ALA A 149 -16.86 -1.94 -13.87
C ALA A 149 -16.31 -0.95 -12.83
N PRO A 150 -16.61 0.36 -12.91
CA PRO A 150 -16.38 1.30 -11.82
C PRO A 150 -17.55 1.20 -10.84
N LEU A 151 -17.34 0.57 -9.69
CA LEU A 151 -18.28 0.72 -8.57
C LEU A 151 -18.04 2.09 -7.95
N ALA A 152 -19.03 2.94 -8.18
CA ALA A 152 -19.16 4.29 -7.67
C ALA A 152 -18.94 4.33 -6.15
N SER A 153 -17.85 4.98 -5.74
CA SER A 153 -17.73 5.62 -4.44
C SER A 153 -18.58 6.90 -4.46
N ALA A 154 -19.89 6.72 -4.59
CA ALA A 154 -20.84 7.76 -4.23
C ALA A 154 -21.14 7.62 -2.74
N ASP A 155 -21.08 8.76 -2.08
CA ASP A 155 -21.86 9.10 -0.88
C ASP A 155 -21.09 9.17 0.45
N CYS A 156 -20.34 10.27 0.58
CA CYS A 156 -19.97 10.87 1.87
C CYS A 156 -20.20 12.39 1.81
N LYS A 157 -21.33 12.84 1.22
CA LYS A 157 -21.69 14.26 1.10
C LYS A 157 -22.75 14.74 2.13
N HIS A 158 -23.00 13.98 3.20
CA HIS A 158 -24.07 14.31 4.16
C HIS A 158 -23.61 14.56 5.61
N ALA A 159 -22.32 14.86 5.85
CA ALA A 159 -21.81 15.13 7.20
C ALA A 159 -21.67 16.63 7.57
N VAL A 160 -22.03 17.57 6.68
CA VAL A 160 -21.87 19.03 6.93
C VAL A 160 -23.22 19.72 7.20
N ASN A 161 -24.07 19.13 8.05
CA ASN A 161 -25.32 19.78 8.48
C ASN A 161 -25.68 19.54 9.96
N GLN A 162 -24.79 18.97 10.78
CA GLN A 162 -25.07 18.77 12.22
C GLN A 162 -24.95 20.05 13.07
N GLY A 163 -24.52 21.18 12.50
CA GLY A 163 -24.50 22.48 13.20
C GLY A 163 -25.89 23.13 13.38
N ALA A 164 -26.90 22.72 12.61
CA ALA A 164 -28.20 23.40 12.60
C ALA A 164 -29.27 22.81 13.52
N PHE A 165 -29.07 21.60 14.06
CA PHE A 165 -30.11 20.91 14.86
C PHE A 165 -30.06 21.21 16.36
N LEU A 166 -28.95 21.76 16.87
CA LEU A 166 -28.84 22.17 18.28
C LEU A 166 -29.41 23.56 18.57
N SER A 167 -29.81 24.33 17.53
CA SER A 167 -30.35 25.68 17.72
C SER A 167 -31.86 25.73 18.01
N THR A 168 -32.60 24.63 17.86
CA THR A 168 -34.07 24.63 17.97
C THR A 168 -34.58 24.25 19.38
N TYR A 169 -33.69 23.79 20.28
CA TYR A 169 -34.06 23.41 21.66
C TYR A 169 -33.62 24.43 22.73
N SER A 170 -33.08 25.58 22.32
CA SER A 170 -32.74 26.71 23.20
C SER A 170 -33.73 27.87 23.00
N GLY A 171 -35.01 27.60 23.24
CA GLY A 171 -36.08 28.57 23.08
C GLY A 171 -37.15 28.37 24.12
N ASN A 172 -36.79 28.47 25.42
CA ASN A 172 -37.71 28.68 26.54
C ASN A 172 -36.99 28.88 27.89
N ILE A 173 -35.90 29.66 27.93
CA ILE A 173 -35.39 30.23 29.19
C ILE A 173 -35.28 31.73 28.96
N ALA A 174 -36.23 32.48 29.49
CA ALA A 174 -36.20 33.94 29.50
C ALA A 174 -35.03 34.44 30.37
N PRO A 175 -34.09 35.24 29.83
CA PRO A 175 -33.11 35.94 30.64
C PRO A 175 -33.72 37.26 31.13
N GLY A 176 -33.56 37.55 32.42
CA GLY A 176 -33.94 38.83 33.01
C GLY A 176 -33.15 40.01 32.42
N PRO A 177 -33.62 41.24 32.63
CA PRO A 177 -33.02 42.44 32.06
C PRO A 177 -31.75 42.80 32.83
N GLY A 178 -30.59 42.43 32.30
CA GLY A 178 -29.30 42.85 32.82
C GLY A 178 -28.14 42.27 32.02
N ASN A 179 -27.44 43.13 31.28
CA ASN A 179 -26.29 42.84 30.43
C ASN A 179 -26.56 41.96 29.20
N ALA A 180 -26.93 42.62 28.10
CA ALA A 180 -26.68 42.09 26.76
C ALA A 180 -25.16 41.99 26.54
N TYR A 181 -24.58 40.82 26.78
CA TYR A 181 -23.22 40.49 26.36
C TYR A 181 -23.20 40.57 24.82
N ASN A 182 -22.57 41.60 24.27
CA ASN A 182 -22.31 41.68 22.83
C ASN A 182 -21.18 40.68 22.51
N ILE A 183 -21.56 39.50 22.02
CA ILE A 183 -20.65 38.45 21.53
C ILE A 183 -19.67 38.99 20.47
N HIS A 184 -20.04 40.08 19.78
CA HIS A 184 -19.18 40.77 18.81
C HIS A 184 -18.01 41.55 19.43
N ASP A 185 -18.06 41.90 20.71
CA ASP A 185 -16.99 42.61 21.42
C ASP A 185 -16.05 41.65 22.17
N ASP A 186 -16.33 40.34 22.12
CA ASP A 186 -15.52 39.32 22.76
C ASP A 186 -14.25 39.05 21.95
N VAL A 187 -13.10 39.43 22.53
CA VAL A 187 -11.78 39.35 21.90
C VAL A 187 -11.41 37.91 21.57
N GLU A 188 -11.84 36.92 22.38
CA GLU A 188 -11.61 35.51 22.10
C GLU A 188 -12.42 35.03 20.89
N PHE A 189 -13.65 35.52 20.73
CA PHE A 189 -14.51 35.17 19.60
C PHE A 189 -13.95 35.73 18.28
N LEU A 190 -13.45 36.97 18.28
CA LEU A 190 -12.78 37.57 17.12
C LEU A 190 -11.51 36.81 16.73
N GLN A 191 -10.73 36.35 17.71
CA GLN A 191 -9.53 35.56 17.47
C GLN A 191 -9.85 34.18 16.89
N PHE A 192 -10.90 33.52 17.39
CA PHE A 192 -11.38 32.26 16.84
C PHE A 192 -11.88 32.43 15.40
N PHE A 193 -12.72 33.44 15.14
CA PHE A 193 -13.26 33.71 13.80
C PHE A 193 -12.15 33.98 12.77
N ASN A 194 -11.14 34.76 13.16
CA ASN A 194 -9.98 35.04 12.32
C ASN A 194 -9.12 33.77 12.10
N GLY A 195 -9.03 32.89 13.10
CA GLY A 195 -8.42 31.56 12.99
C GLY A 195 -9.17 30.64 12.02
N THR A 196 -10.50 30.59 12.12
CA THR A 196 -11.36 29.82 11.21
C THR A 196 -11.24 30.33 9.78
N GLN A 197 -11.29 31.64 9.57
CA GLN A 197 -11.16 32.23 8.24
C GLN A 197 -9.80 31.89 7.59
N LYS A 198 -8.71 31.96 8.36
CA LYS A 198 -7.38 31.53 7.88
C LYS A 198 -7.35 30.04 7.54
N ASN A 199 -7.98 29.21 8.36
CA ASN A 199 -8.04 27.78 8.10
C ASN A 199 -8.84 27.47 6.83
N ASP A 200 -9.98 28.14 6.62
CA ASP A 200 -10.79 27.99 5.40
C ASP A 200 -9.97 28.36 4.15
N THR A 201 -9.21 29.46 4.20
CA THR A 201 -8.32 29.83 3.07
C THR A 201 -7.23 28.80 2.81
N ALA A 202 -6.67 28.19 3.85
CA ALA A 202 -5.66 27.14 3.71
C ALA A 202 -6.27 25.84 3.17
N ILE A 203 -7.52 25.53 3.54
CA ILE A 203 -8.28 24.40 3.01
C ILE A 203 -8.55 24.62 1.53
N ASP A 204 -9.04 25.79 1.12
CA ASP A 204 -9.29 26.11 -0.29
C ASP A 204 -8.02 25.99 -1.14
N GLU A 205 -6.89 26.52 -0.66
CA GLU A 205 -5.60 26.38 -1.35
C GLU A 205 -5.16 24.89 -1.46
N SER A 206 -5.43 24.10 -0.42
CA SER A 206 -5.15 22.65 -0.46
C SER A 206 -6.04 21.92 -1.47
N LEU A 207 -7.31 22.30 -1.58
CA LEU A 207 -8.27 21.73 -2.52
C LEU A 207 -7.90 22.07 -3.97
N ASP A 208 -7.45 23.29 -4.25
CA ASP A 208 -6.96 23.68 -5.57
C ASP A 208 -5.72 22.88 -5.99
N ARG A 209 -4.80 22.64 -5.05
CA ARG A 209 -3.63 21.76 -5.30
C ARG A 209 -4.06 20.33 -5.60
N ILE A 210 -5.03 19.80 -4.86
CA ILE A 210 -5.57 18.45 -5.10
C ILE A 210 -6.26 18.40 -6.46
N TYR A 211 -7.07 19.40 -6.80
CA TYR A 211 -7.75 19.49 -8.10
C TYR A 211 -6.75 19.47 -9.26
N GLY A 212 -5.70 20.29 -9.19
CA GLY A 212 -4.63 20.28 -10.19
C GLY A 212 -3.84 18.96 -10.22
N GLY A 213 -3.67 18.30 -9.06
CA GLY A 213 -3.10 16.95 -8.96
C GLY A 213 -3.93 15.90 -9.70
N VAL A 214 -5.24 15.88 -9.44
CA VAL A 214 -6.19 14.94 -10.06
C VAL A 214 -6.29 15.17 -11.57
N GLN A 215 -6.30 16.42 -12.01
CA GLN A 215 -6.31 16.74 -13.43
C GLN A 215 -5.07 16.19 -14.15
N ARG A 216 -3.87 16.43 -13.60
CA ARG A 216 -2.62 15.86 -14.17
C ARG A 216 -2.63 14.34 -14.17
N LEU A 217 -3.20 13.72 -13.15
CA LEU A 217 -3.32 12.26 -13.09
C LEU A 217 -4.25 11.73 -14.18
N ASN A 218 -5.36 12.42 -14.45
CA ASN A 218 -6.27 12.10 -15.54
C ASN A 218 -5.58 12.25 -16.91
N GLU A 219 -4.87 13.35 -17.15
CA GLU A 219 -4.09 13.59 -18.38
C GLU A 219 -3.00 12.52 -18.59
N ASN A 220 -2.31 12.12 -17.52
CA ASN A 220 -1.35 11.02 -17.59
C ASN A 220 -2.04 9.69 -17.89
N ALA A 221 -3.19 9.41 -17.28
CA ALA A 221 -3.94 8.19 -17.53
C ALA A 221 -4.44 8.10 -18.98
N THR A 222 -4.90 9.21 -19.57
CA THR A 222 -5.30 9.24 -20.98
C THR A 222 -4.10 9.04 -21.90
N HIS A 223 -2.97 9.68 -21.61
CA HIS A 223 -1.72 9.50 -22.37
C HIS A 223 -1.20 8.06 -22.31
N ILE A 224 -1.21 7.44 -21.12
CA ILE A 224 -0.83 6.02 -20.96
C ILE A 224 -1.78 5.13 -21.76
N THR A 225 -3.09 5.42 -21.74
CA THR A 225 -4.08 4.64 -22.49
C THR A 225 -3.84 4.72 -24.00
N SER A 226 -3.53 5.90 -24.54
CA SER A 226 -3.20 6.04 -25.97
C SER A 226 -1.91 5.30 -26.34
N GLU A 227 -0.88 5.42 -25.52
CA GLU A 227 0.41 4.76 -25.75
C GLU A 227 0.26 3.23 -25.70
N LEU A 228 -0.51 2.69 -24.74
CA LEU A 228 -0.81 1.27 -24.65
C LEU A 228 -1.53 0.76 -25.91
N ARG A 229 -2.48 1.53 -26.44
CA ARG A 229 -3.19 1.18 -27.68
C ARG A 229 -2.23 1.15 -28.88
N THR A 230 -1.31 2.10 -28.96
CA THR A 230 -0.26 2.11 -30.00
C THR A 230 0.68 0.91 -29.84
N GLN A 231 1.05 0.55 -28.61
CA GLN A 231 1.91 -0.61 -28.34
C GLN A 231 1.21 -1.95 -28.65
N GLU A 232 -0.09 -2.07 -28.38
CA GLU A 232 -0.89 -3.24 -28.76
C GLU A 232 -0.87 -3.44 -30.28
N GLN A 233 -1.11 -2.37 -31.05
CA GLN A 233 -1.02 -2.43 -32.51
C GLN A 233 0.39 -2.87 -33.00
N MET A 234 1.46 -2.34 -32.40
CA MET A 234 2.82 -2.74 -32.75
C MET A 234 3.13 -4.20 -32.40
N LEU A 235 2.53 -4.73 -31.33
CA LEU A 235 2.65 -6.14 -30.95
C LEU A 235 1.93 -7.05 -31.94
N ASP A 236 0.71 -6.68 -32.37
CA ASP A 236 -0.02 -7.43 -33.40
C ASP A 236 0.76 -7.48 -34.72
N GLU A 237 1.34 -6.36 -35.15
CA GLU A 237 2.21 -6.31 -36.34
C GLU A 237 3.48 -7.17 -36.17
N THR A 238 4.00 -7.26 -34.94
CA THR A 238 5.17 -8.09 -34.64
C THR A 238 4.80 -9.57 -34.64
N GLU A 239 3.67 -9.94 -34.06
CA GLU A 239 3.15 -11.31 -34.09
C GLU A 239 2.91 -11.77 -35.53
N GLN A 240 2.32 -10.91 -36.36
CA GLN A 240 2.14 -11.19 -37.79
C GLN A 240 3.50 -11.44 -38.48
N LYS A 241 4.50 -10.58 -38.27
CA LYS A 241 5.85 -10.78 -38.83
C LYS A 241 6.52 -12.06 -38.34
N VAL A 242 6.35 -12.41 -37.06
CA VAL A 242 6.86 -13.65 -36.50
C VAL A 242 6.15 -14.86 -37.12
N GLY A 243 4.84 -14.79 -37.31
CA GLY A 243 4.06 -15.79 -38.02
C GLY A 243 4.55 -16.00 -39.45
N ASP A 244 4.83 -14.92 -40.19
CA ASP A 244 5.38 -14.98 -41.53
C ASP A 244 6.79 -15.60 -41.57
N ILE A 245 7.65 -15.21 -40.63
CA ILE A 245 9.00 -15.78 -40.49
C ILE A 245 8.91 -17.27 -40.16
N HIS A 246 8.04 -17.67 -39.23
CA HIS A 246 7.86 -19.08 -38.86
C HIS A 246 7.28 -19.89 -40.02
N GLY A 247 6.33 -19.34 -40.76
CA GLY A 247 5.80 -19.93 -41.98
C GLY A 247 6.88 -20.10 -43.05
N ASN A 248 7.76 -19.11 -43.22
CA ASN A 248 8.89 -19.18 -44.14
C ASN A 248 9.96 -20.19 -43.69
N LEU A 249 10.28 -20.26 -42.40
CA LEU A 249 11.14 -21.28 -41.81
C LEU A 249 10.57 -22.69 -42.00
N GLY A 250 9.26 -22.86 -41.80
CA GLY A 250 8.57 -24.13 -42.05
C GLY A 250 8.70 -24.56 -43.52
N LYS A 251 8.45 -23.63 -44.46
CA LYS A 251 8.64 -23.87 -45.90
C LYS A 251 10.09 -24.22 -46.24
N LEU A 252 11.07 -23.53 -45.65
CA LEU A 252 12.50 -23.81 -45.85
C LEU A 252 12.89 -25.19 -45.31
N ASN A 253 12.40 -25.57 -44.12
CA ASN A 253 12.66 -26.88 -43.54
C ASN A 253 12.06 -28.01 -44.40
N VAL A 254 10.83 -27.84 -44.90
CA VAL A 254 10.20 -28.79 -45.84
C VAL A 254 11.01 -28.88 -47.13
N ARG A 255 11.44 -27.76 -47.71
CA ARG A 255 12.30 -27.74 -48.91
C ARG A 255 13.62 -28.45 -48.65
N LEU A 256 14.26 -28.21 -47.51
CA LEU A 256 15.53 -28.83 -47.14
C LEU A 256 15.37 -30.36 -46.96
N LYS A 257 14.29 -30.80 -46.30
CA LYS A 257 13.95 -32.22 -46.18
C LYS A 257 13.67 -32.87 -47.53
N ASN A 258 12.98 -32.17 -48.43
CA ASN A 258 12.73 -32.66 -49.78
C ASN A 258 14.04 -32.78 -50.57
N ILE A 259 14.91 -31.76 -50.54
CA ILE A 259 16.24 -31.81 -51.18
C ILE A 259 17.06 -32.97 -50.61
N LEU A 260 17.07 -33.14 -49.29
CA LEU A 260 17.80 -34.23 -48.62
C LEU A 260 17.23 -35.61 -48.97
N LYS A 261 15.92 -35.72 -49.23
CA LYS A 261 15.28 -36.95 -49.67
C LYS A 261 15.53 -37.25 -51.15
N THR A 262 15.62 -36.21 -51.99
CA THR A 262 15.90 -36.34 -53.43
C THR A 262 17.39 -36.58 -53.71
N MET A 263 18.28 -36.13 -52.83
CA MET A 263 19.70 -36.50 -52.91
C MET A 263 19.87 -37.94 -52.41
N ASP A 264 20.07 -38.86 -53.36
CA ASP A 264 20.36 -40.26 -53.07
C ASP A 264 21.58 -40.37 -52.11
N ARG A 265 21.40 -41.14 -51.03
CA ARG A 265 22.42 -41.42 -50.01
C ARG A 265 23.82 -41.76 -50.57
N PRO A 266 23.97 -42.57 -51.65
CA PRO A 266 25.30 -42.83 -52.21
C PRO A 266 25.97 -41.58 -52.82
N MET A 267 25.21 -40.66 -53.44
CA MET A 267 25.78 -39.44 -54.02
C MET A 267 26.28 -38.48 -52.93
N ILE A 268 25.56 -38.34 -51.81
CA ILE A 268 25.99 -37.51 -50.67
C ILE A 268 27.33 -37.99 -50.12
N ILE A 269 27.52 -39.31 -49.99
CA ILE A 269 28.77 -39.89 -49.49
C ILE A 269 29.94 -39.58 -50.44
N VAL A 270 29.72 -39.69 -51.76
CA VAL A 270 30.73 -39.35 -52.76
C VAL A 270 31.11 -37.86 -52.69
N TYR A 271 30.13 -36.96 -52.56
CA TYR A 271 30.40 -35.53 -52.41
C TYR A 271 31.12 -35.20 -51.08
N LEU A 272 30.76 -35.85 -49.97
CA LEU A 272 31.45 -35.69 -48.68
C LEU A 272 32.91 -36.18 -48.75
N LEU A 273 33.14 -37.32 -49.40
CA LEU A 273 34.49 -37.84 -49.62
C LEU A 273 35.33 -36.87 -50.47
N CYS A 274 34.74 -36.34 -51.55
CA CYS A 274 35.38 -35.36 -52.42
C CYS A 274 35.72 -34.06 -51.65
N CYS A 275 34.80 -33.54 -50.84
CA CYS A 275 35.05 -32.38 -49.98
C CYS A 275 36.17 -32.63 -48.96
N LEU A 276 36.21 -33.81 -48.32
CA LEU A 276 37.27 -34.18 -47.38
C LEU A 276 38.64 -34.22 -48.05
N ILE A 277 38.73 -34.75 -49.26
CA ILE A 277 39.98 -34.79 -50.04
C ILE A 277 40.42 -33.37 -50.39
N LEU A 278 39.51 -32.51 -50.83
CA LEU A 278 39.82 -31.10 -51.09
C LEU A 278 40.31 -30.36 -49.83
N LEU A 279 39.66 -30.59 -48.68
CA LEU A 279 40.07 -30.01 -47.40
C LEU A 279 41.47 -30.48 -46.99
N ALA A 280 41.78 -31.76 -47.17
CA ALA A 280 43.11 -32.29 -46.90
C ALA A 280 44.19 -31.62 -47.76
N ILE A 281 43.92 -31.41 -49.05
CA ILE A 281 44.84 -30.70 -49.97
C ILE A 281 45.06 -29.26 -49.49
N ILE A 282 43.99 -28.54 -49.13
CA ILE A 282 44.09 -27.16 -48.61
C ILE A 282 44.91 -27.09 -47.33
N VAL A 283 44.71 -28.03 -46.40
CA VAL A 283 45.48 -28.10 -45.15
C VAL A 283 46.96 -28.35 -45.41
N VAL A 284 47.29 -29.25 -46.34
CA VAL A 284 48.68 -29.52 -46.73
C VAL A 284 49.33 -28.28 -47.35
N ILE A 285 48.63 -27.60 -48.26
CA ILE A 285 49.12 -26.36 -48.87
C ILE A 285 49.32 -25.28 -47.79
N TYR A 286 48.36 -25.11 -46.88
CA TYR A 286 48.47 -24.13 -45.80
C TYR A 286 49.66 -24.42 -44.87
N PHE A 287 49.88 -25.69 -44.53
CA PHE A 287 51.02 -26.11 -43.71
C PHE A 287 52.36 -25.89 -44.43
N MET A 288 52.40 -26.11 -45.74
CA MET A 288 53.58 -25.86 -46.57
C MET A 288 53.88 -24.37 -46.75
N VAL A 289 52.86 -23.51 -46.84
CA VAL A 289 53.02 -22.06 -47.00
C VAL A 289 53.37 -21.37 -45.68
N LYS A 290 52.88 -21.90 -44.55
CA LYS A 290 53.14 -21.33 -43.22
C LYS A 290 54.52 -21.70 -42.65
N ARG A 291 55.18 -22.72 -43.21
CA ARG A 291 56.50 -23.18 -42.80
C ARG A 291 57.58 -22.53 -43.66
#